data_AF-A0A522YYT1-F1
#
_entry.id   AF-A0A522YYT1-F1
#
_cell.length_a   1.000
_cell.length_b   1.000
_cell.length_c   1.000
_cell.angle_alpha   90.00
_cell.angle_beta   90.00
_cell.angle_gamma   90.00
#
_symmetry.space_group_name_H-M   'P 1'
#
loop_
_entity.id
_entity.type
_entity.pdbx_description
1 polymer ?
#
loop_
_entity_poly.entity_id
_entity_poly.type
_entity_poly.pdbx_seq_one_letter_code
_entity_poly.pdbx_strand_id
1 'polypeptide(L)'
;MSQVWIGGIYLKEEGGYEIVLRSLNHYRKRLKSIGRSPELTNAPMFAQIVLQEANKTGPLIDPAISKINNALGNPEALADLQADVPLYERALICYHSDIQKAQNGTEEFYSKLISDDSMAMADYPNIAMALEKIKQFASS
;
A
#
# COMPACT_ATOMS: atom_id res chain seq x y z
N MET A 1 16.94 -2.61 -26.12
CA MET A 1 15.72 -3.35 -25.76
C MET A 1 14.97 -2.50 -24.75
N SER A 2 13.74 -2.10 -25.04
CA SER A 2 12.88 -1.46 -24.03
C SER A 2 12.41 -2.53 -23.04
N GLN A 3 12.41 -2.23 -21.74
CA GLN A 3 11.70 -3.08 -20.79
C GLN A 3 10.25 -2.59 -20.73
N VAL A 4 9.30 -3.51 -20.90
CA VAL A 4 7.88 -3.22 -20.68
C VAL A 4 7.57 -3.58 -19.24
N TRP A 5 7.07 -2.60 -18.48
CA TRP A 5 6.67 -2.82 -17.10
C TRP A 5 5.31 -3.54 -17.06
N ILE A 6 5.33 -4.83 -16.73
CA ILE A 6 4.13 -5.68 -16.64
C ILE A 6 3.24 -5.24 -15.48
N GLY A 7 3.83 -4.67 -14.42
CA GLY A 7 3.07 -4.08 -13.32
C GLY A 7 2.09 -3.00 -13.77
N GLY A 8 2.42 -2.21 -14.80
CA GLY A 8 1.49 -1.22 -15.36
C GLY A 8 0.26 -1.87 -16.02
N ILE A 9 0.46 -2.99 -16.72
CA ILE A 9 -0.63 -3.78 -17.31
C ILE A 9 -1.51 -4.38 -16.23
N TYR A 10 -0.90 -5.00 -15.20
CA TYR A 10 -1.65 -5.54 -14.06
C TYR A 10 -2.50 -4.47 -13.38
N LEU A 11 -1.92 -3.29 -13.12
CA LEU A 11 -2.63 -2.20 -12.46
C LEU A 11 -3.86 -1.77 -13.25
N LYS A 12 -3.76 -1.66 -14.58
CA LYS A 12 -4.86 -1.15 -15.41
C LYS A 12 -5.82 -2.23 -15.91
N GLU A 13 -5.28 -3.19 -16.67
CA GLU A 13 -6.08 -4.15 -17.45
C GLU A 13 -6.61 -5.29 -16.59
N GLU A 14 -5.90 -5.65 -15.52
CA GLU A 14 -6.32 -6.72 -14.60
C GLU A 14 -7.05 -6.20 -13.35
N GLY A 15 -7.31 -4.89 -13.26
CA GLY A 15 -7.95 -4.28 -12.09
C GLY A 15 -7.07 -4.19 -10.83
N GLY A 16 -5.76 -4.41 -10.96
CA GLY A 16 -4.81 -4.37 -9.84
C GLY A 16 -4.76 -3.02 -9.10
N TYR A 17 -5.18 -1.93 -9.75
CA TYR A 17 -5.28 -0.61 -9.13
C TYR A 17 -6.16 -0.61 -7.87
N GLU A 18 -7.22 -1.44 -7.83
CA GLU A 18 -8.17 -1.42 -6.73
C GLU A 18 -7.52 -1.76 -5.38
N ILE A 19 -6.76 -2.88 -5.35
CA ILE A 19 -6.10 -3.32 -4.12
C ILE A 19 -4.98 -2.36 -3.71
N VAL A 20 -4.28 -1.77 -4.69
CA VAL A 20 -3.26 -0.75 -4.41
C VAL A 20 -3.90 0.52 -3.84
N LEU A 21 -5.03 0.98 -4.37
CA LEU A 21 -5.76 2.13 -3.83
C LEU A 21 -6.29 1.86 -2.42
N ARG A 22 -6.87 0.68 -2.17
CA ARG A 22 -7.32 0.30 -0.82
C ARG A 22 -6.14 0.26 0.16
N SER A 23 -5.02 -0.32 -0.25
CA SER A 23 -3.78 -0.38 0.55
C SER A 23 -3.21 1.01 0.83
N LEU A 24 -3.19 1.92 -0.15
CA LEU A 24 -2.73 3.31 0.04
C LEU A 24 -3.63 4.07 1.03
N ASN A 25 -4.95 3.90 0.93
CA ASN A 25 -5.89 4.51 1.86
C ASN A 25 -5.73 3.93 3.28
N HIS A 26 -5.52 2.63 3.42
CA HIS A 26 -5.20 1.99 4.70
C HIS A 26 -3.88 2.54 5.26
N TYR A 27 -2.82 2.58 4.44
CA TYR A 27 -1.51 3.07 4.85
C TYR A 27 -1.58 4.54 5.29
N ARG A 28 -2.38 5.38 4.63
CA ARG A 28 -2.65 6.75 5.10
C ARG A 28 -3.20 6.77 6.53
N LYS A 29 -4.18 5.91 6.84
CA LYS A 29 -4.74 5.79 8.21
C LYS A 29 -3.67 5.30 9.19
N ARG A 30 -2.84 4.34 8.78
CA ARG A 30 -1.74 3.81 9.60
C ARG A 30 -0.72 4.90 9.94
N LEU A 31 -0.26 5.66 8.96
CA LEU A 31 0.72 6.74 9.15
C LEU A 31 0.20 7.82 10.12
N LYS A 32 -1.08 8.20 10.01
CA LYS A 32 -1.72 9.16 10.93
C LYS A 32 -1.87 8.64 12.37
N SER A 33 -1.84 7.33 12.57
CA SER A 33 -2.03 6.68 13.87
C SER A 33 -0.75 6.03 14.41
N ILE A 34 0.37 6.12 13.69
CA ILE A 34 1.61 5.39 13.99
C ILE A 34 2.16 5.66 15.40
N GLY A 35 1.96 6.88 15.92
CA GLY A 35 2.37 7.27 17.27
C GLY A 35 1.65 6.52 18.40
N ARG A 36 0.53 5.87 18.09
CA ARG A 36 -0.29 5.09 19.04
C ARG A 36 -0.16 3.59 18.82
N SER A 37 0.77 3.17 17.95
CA SER A 37 0.86 1.75 17.59
C SER A 37 1.55 0.94 18.68
N PRO A 38 1.11 -0.32 18.91
CA PRO A 38 1.72 -1.19 19.90
C PRO A 38 3.23 -1.37 19.70
N GLU A 39 3.71 -1.41 18.46
CA GLU A 39 5.15 -1.56 18.17
C GLU A 39 5.97 -0.36 18.69
N LEU A 40 5.41 0.85 18.60
CA LEU A 40 6.09 2.05 19.07
C LEU A 40 6.01 2.19 20.59
N THR A 41 4.90 1.77 21.20
CA THR A 41 4.77 1.68 22.66
C THR A 41 5.80 0.73 23.26
N ASN A 42 6.07 -0.39 22.59
CA ASN A 42 7.07 -1.38 23.03
C ASN A 42 8.51 -0.99 22.70
N ALA A 43 8.73 -0.03 21.79
CA ALA A 43 10.06 0.41 21.38
C ALA A 43 10.15 1.95 21.28
N PRO A 44 9.94 2.68 22.40
CA PRO A 44 9.80 4.15 22.41
C PRO A 44 11.08 4.87 21.93
N MET A 45 12.24 4.22 22.02
CA MET A 45 13.50 4.75 21.49
C MET A 45 13.48 5.03 19.98
N PHE A 46 12.58 4.39 19.22
CA PHE A 46 12.40 4.62 17.79
C PHE A 46 11.25 5.59 17.47
N ALA A 47 10.55 6.14 18.47
CA ALA A 47 9.37 6.97 18.26
C ALA A 47 9.63 8.16 17.34
N GLN A 48 10.73 8.88 17.57
CA GLN A 48 11.07 10.07 16.79
C GLN A 48 11.32 9.72 15.31
N ILE A 49 12.12 8.70 15.02
CA ILE A 49 12.47 8.34 13.65
C ILE A 49 11.26 7.80 12.87
N VAL A 50 10.40 7.01 13.53
CA VAL A 50 9.18 6.48 12.94
C VAL A 50 8.18 7.61 12.63
N LEU A 51 7.99 8.56 13.56
CA LEU A 51 7.11 9.71 13.34
C LEU A 51 7.64 10.63 12.23
N GLN A 52 8.95 10.84 12.16
CA GLN A 52 9.56 11.61 11.08
C GLN A 52 9.35 10.94 9.71
N GLU A 53 9.54 9.62 9.60
CA GLU A 53 9.30 8.88 8.36
C GLU A 53 7.82 8.93 7.96
N ALA A 54 6.91 8.83 8.92
CA ALA A 54 5.48 8.96 8.66
C ALA A 54 5.09 10.35 8.15
N ASN A 55 5.69 11.41 8.70
CA ASN A 55 5.47 12.78 8.25
C ASN A 55 6.05 13.05 6.85
N LYS A 56 7.10 12.33 6.45
CA LYS A 56 7.64 12.40 5.08
C LYS A 56 6.80 11.61 4.08
N THR A 57 6.35 10.42 4.48
CA THR A 57 5.64 9.48 3.60
C THR A 57 4.17 9.87 3.41
N GLY A 58 3.50 10.35 4.46
CA GLY A 58 2.07 10.69 4.44
C GLY A 58 1.67 11.64 3.29
N PRO A 59 2.40 12.74 3.04
CA PRO A 59 2.13 13.64 1.92
C PRO A 59 2.29 13.02 0.52
N LEU A 60 2.96 11.87 0.39
CA LEU A 60 3.16 11.20 -0.91
C LEU A 60 1.96 10.33 -1.32
N ILE A 61 1.07 10.00 -0.38
CA ILE A 61 -0.05 9.08 -0.64
C ILE A 61 -1.08 9.71 -1.59
N ASP A 62 -1.47 10.97 -1.37
CA ASP A 62 -2.51 11.63 -2.17
C ASP A 62 -2.05 11.84 -3.64
N PRO A 63 -0.80 12.29 -3.91
CA PRO A 63 -0.24 12.30 -5.25
C PRO A 63 -0.23 10.92 -5.91
N ALA A 64 0.18 9.87 -5.20
CA ALA A 64 0.21 8.51 -5.73
C ALA A 64 -1.18 8.00 -6.14
N ILE A 65 -2.20 8.21 -5.30
CA ILE A 65 -3.60 7.89 -5.64
C ILE A 65 -4.05 8.68 -6.87
N SER A 66 -3.71 9.97 -6.94
CA SER A 66 -4.08 10.83 -8.06
C SER A 66 -3.45 10.37 -9.37
N LYS A 67 -2.17 9.96 -9.34
CA LYS A 67 -1.47 9.39 -10.49
C LYS A 67 -2.12 8.10 -10.97
N ILE A 68 -2.44 7.17 -10.06
CA ILE A 68 -3.14 5.92 -10.41
C ILE A 68 -4.45 6.24 -11.14
N ASN A 69 -5.29 7.10 -10.55
CA ASN A 69 -6.57 7.47 -11.15
C ASN A 69 -6.41 8.12 -12.54
N ASN A 70 -5.39 8.96 -12.72
CA ASN A 70 -5.08 9.55 -14.03
C ASN A 70 -4.66 8.50 -15.06
N ALA A 71 -3.82 7.53 -14.68
CA ALA A 71 -3.34 6.49 -15.57
C ALA A 71 -4.42 5.49 -16.02
N LEU A 72 -5.50 5.34 -15.26
CA LEU A 72 -6.67 4.55 -15.70
C LEU A 72 -7.32 5.16 -16.94
N GLY A 73 -7.42 6.49 -17.01
CA GLY A 73 -7.97 7.23 -18.15
C GLY A 73 -6.95 7.56 -19.25
N ASN A 74 -5.66 7.56 -18.93
CA ASN A 74 -4.59 7.95 -19.85
C ASN A 74 -3.48 6.87 -19.92
N PRO A 75 -3.44 6.04 -20.97
CA PRO A 75 -2.42 5.00 -21.15
C PRO A 75 -0.97 5.52 -21.09
N GLU A 76 -0.72 6.75 -21.55
CA GLU A 76 0.64 7.33 -21.57
C GLU A 76 1.17 7.60 -20.16
N ALA A 77 0.27 7.81 -19.18
CA ALA A 77 0.63 8.07 -17.79
C ALA A 77 0.92 6.78 -16.98
N LEU A 78 0.78 5.59 -17.58
CA LEU A 78 1.10 4.33 -16.89
C LEU A 78 2.58 4.21 -16.55
N ALA A 79 3.46 4.71 -17.42
CA ALA A 79 4.91 4.67 -17.18
C ALA A 79 5.30 5.45 -15.92
N ASP A 80 4.57 6.54 -15.61
CA ASP A 80 4.85 7.40 -14.46
C ASP A 80 4.60 6.69 -13.12
N LEU A 81 3.73 5.67 -13.09
CA LEU A 81 3.43 4.93 -11.86
C LEU A 81 4.63 4.07 -11.41
N GLN A 82 5.56 3.74 -12.32
CA GLN A 82 6.71 2.90 -12.00
C GLN A 82 7.59 3.51 -10.89
N ALA A 83 7.73 4.84 -10.88
CA ALA A 83 8.51 5.55 -9.87
C ALA A 83 7.95 5.40 -8.45
N ASP A 84 6.65 5.13 -8.33
CA ASP A 84 5.95 5.02 -7.05
C ASP A 84 5.78 3.56 -6.59
N VAL A 85 6.31 2.57 -7.33
CA VAL A 85 6.27 1.14 -6.93
C VAL A 85 6.74 0.91 -5.49
N PRO A 86 7.85 1.50 -5.00
CA PRO A 86 8.25 1.33 -3.60
C PRO A 86 7.19 1.80 -2.59
N LEU A 87 6.39 2.82 -2.93
CA LEU A 87 5.30 3.29 -2.08
C LEU A 87 4.12 2.32 -2.11
N TYR A 88 3.77 1.78 -3.27
CA TYR A 88 2.71 0.77 -3.42
C TYR A 88 3.04 -0.49 -2.63
N GLU A 89 4.29 -0.96 -2.71
CA GLU A 89 4.77 -2.12 -1.95
C GLU A 89 4.65 -1.90 -0.45
N ARG A 90 5.11 -0.75 0.07
CA ARG A 90 4.99 -0.42 1.49
C ARG A 90 3.54 -0.41 1.95
N ALA A 91 2.65 0.16 1.13
CA ALA A 91 1.22 0.21 1.44
C ALA A 91 0.60 -1.20 1.48
N LEU A 92 0.90 -2.03 0.49
CA LEU A 92 0.45 -3.43 0.40
C LEU A 92 0.95 -4.26 1.60
N ILE A 93 2.25 -4.20 1.91
CA ILE A 93 2.85 -4.92 3.04
C ILE A 93 2.23 -4.46 4.36
N CYS A 94 2.06 -3.14 4.53
CA CYS A 94 1.42 -2.59 5.71
C CYS A 94 -0.01 -3.12 5.88
N TYR A 95 -0.80 -3.10 4.81
CA TYR A 95 -2.18 -3.56 4.86
C TYR A 95 -2.25 -5.06 5.18
N HIS A 96 -1.44 -5.88 4.49
CA HIS A 96 -1.34 -7.31 4.75
C HIS A 96 -0.97 -7.60 6.21
N SER A 97 0.06 -6.94 6.74
CA SER A 97 0.50 -7.14 8.13
C SER A 97 -0.57 -6.73 9.14
N ASP A 98 -1.25 -5.60 8.93
CA ASP A 98 -2.28 -5.12 9.84
C ASP A 98 -3.53 -6.03 9.80
N ILE A 99 -3.89 -6.62 8.65
CA ILE A 99 -4.94 -7.64 8.57
C ILE A 99 -4.58 -8.84 9.44
N GLN A 100 -3.37 -9.41 9.28
CA GLN A 100 -2.94 -10.55 10.10
C GLN A 100 -2.98 -10.25 11.60
N LYS A 101 -2.52 -9.05 11.99
CA LYS A 101 -2.51 -8.64 13.40
C LYS A 101 -3.93 -8.42 13.94
N ALA A 102 -4.84 -7.88 13.12
CA ALA A 102 -6.25 -7.75 13.49
C ALA A 102 -6.90 -9.13 13.72
N GLN A 103 -6.61 -10.12 12.86
CA GLN A 103 -7.12 -11.47 13.01
C GLN A 103 -6.60 -12.20 14.25
N ASN A 104 -5.34 -11.96 14.62
CA ASN A 104 -4.75 -12.57 15.82
C ASN A 104 -5.35 -12.04 17.12
N GLY A 105 -6.11 -10.94 17.08
CA GLY A 105 -6.93 -10.44 18.19
C GLY A 105 -6.15 -9.91 19.39
N THR A 106 -4.82 -9.80 19.30
CA THR A 106 -3.97 -9.44 20.45
C THR A 106 -3.99 -7.96 20.76
N GLU A 107 -4.34 -7.11 19.79
CA GLU A 107 -4.21 -5.65 19.88
C GLU A 107 -5.40 -4.96 19.18
N GLU A 108 -6.28 -4.34 19.97
CA GLU A 108 -7.47 -3.61 19.49
C GLU A 108 -7.09 -2.47 18.52
N PHE A 109 -5.84 -2.02 18.54
CA PHE A 109 -5.31 -1.03 17.62
C PHE A 109 -5.52 -1.42 16.15
N TYR A 110 -5.25 -2.68 15.76
CA TYR A 110 -5.33 -3.07 14.35
C TYR A 110 -6.75 -3.30 13.88
N SER A 111 -7.63 -3.87 14.71
CA SER A 111 -9.05 -4.00 14.36
C SER A 111 -9.70 -2.64 14.13
N LYS A 112 -9.29 -1.59 14.87
CA LYS A 112 -9.76 -0.20 14.65
C LYS A 112 -9.27 0.43 13.34
N LEU A 113 -8.21 -0.10 12.73
CA LEU A 113 -7.72 0.39 11.42
C LEU A 113 -8.47 -0.26 10.26
N ILE A 114 -8.91 -1.50 10.43
CA ILE A 114 -9.71 -2.23 9.45
C ILE A 114 -11.15 -1.70 9.49
N SER A 115 -11.62 -1.18 8.36
CA SER A 115 -12.97 -0.59 8.28
C SER A 115 -14.05 -1.60 7.91
N ASP A 116 -13.67 -2.72 7.29
CA ASP A 116 -14.54 -3.81 6.89
C ASP A 116 -13.73 -5.11 6.91
N ASP A 117 -14.01 -5.98 7.88
CA ASP A 117 -13.29 -7.24 8.08
C ASP A 117 -13.54 -8.22 6.93
N SER A 118 -14.75 -8.24 6.36
CA SER A 118 -15.07 -9.17 5.25
C SER A 118 -14.29 -8.78 4.00
N MET A 119 -14.24 -7.48 3.69
CA MET A 119 -13.44 -6.95 2.58
C MET A 119 -11.95 -7.17 2.81
N ALA A 120 -11.45 -6.91 4.01
CA ALA A 120 -10.05 -7.13 4.36
C ALA A 120 -9.62 -8.59 4.17
N MET A 121 -10.49 -9.54 4.53
CA MET A 121 -10.22 -10.96 4.32
C MET A 121 -10.24 -11.37 2.85
N ALA A 122 -11.12 -10.78 2.04
CA ALA A 122 -11.12 -10.99 0.59
C ALA A 122 -9.87 -10.37 -0.08
N ASP A 123 -9.39 -9.24 0.45
CA ASP A 123 -8.21 -8.54 -0.05
C ASP A 123 -6.91 -9.27 0.31
N TYR A 124 -6.85 -9.96 1.45
CA TYR A 124 -5.64 -10.64 1.94
C TYR A 124 -4.88 -11.47 0.88
N PRO A 125 -5.50 -12.43 0.16
CA PRO A 125 -4.81 -13.17 -0.91
C PRO A 125 -4.47 -12.29 -2.13
N ASN A 126 -5.27 -11.27 -2.42
CA ASN A 126 -5.05 -10.37 -3.55
C ASN A 126 -3.83 -9.46 -3.32
N ILE A 127 -3.51 -9.12 -2.07
CA ILE A 127 -2.32 -8.33 -1.74
C ILE A 127 -1.03 -9.09 -2.10
N ALA A 128 -0.98 -10.40 -1.84
CA ALA A 128 0.18 -11.22 -2.18
C ALA A 128 0.41 -11.24 -3.70
N MET A 129 -0.65 -11.45 -4.47
CA MET A 129 -0.59 -11.39 -5.94
C MET A 129 -0.17 -10.00 -6.44
N ALA A 130 -0.69 -8.93 -5.84
CA ALA A 130 -0.32 -7.56 -6.19
C ALA A 130 1.18 -7.30 -5.96
N LEU A 131 1.72 -7.72 -4.80
CA LEU A 131 3.13 -7.58 -4.46
C LEU A 131 4.06 -8.29 -5.45
N GLU A 132 3.63 -9.42 -5.99
CA GLU A 132 4.37 -10.14 -7.02
C GLU A 132 4.32 -9.38 -8.35
N LYS A 133 3.13 -8.98 -8.80
CA LYS A 133 2.93 -8.43 -10.14
C LYS A 133 3.45 -7.00 -10.34
N ILE A 134 3.36 -6.13 -9.33
CA ILE A 134 3.79 -4.71 -9.49
C ILE A 134 5.29 -4.54 -9.75
N LYS A 135 6.10 -5.57 -9.47
CA LYS A 135 7.56 -5.56 -9.66
C LYS A 135 8.01 -6.17 -10.99
N GLN A 136 7.09 -6.76 -11.77
CA GLN A 136 7.46 -7.55 -12.94
C GLN A 136 7.79 -6.68 -14.17
N PHE A 137 8.84 -7.08 -14.88
CA PHE A 137 9.27 -6.50 -16.16
C PHE A 137 9.47 -7.60 -17.18
N ALA A 138 9.09 -7.33 -18.43
CA ALA A 138 9.42 -8.17 -19.57
C ALA A 138 10.44 -7.46 -20.46
N SER A 139 11.37 -8.22 -21.03
CA SER A 139 12.23 -7.74 -22.10
C SER A 139 11.47 -7.82 -23.43
N SER A 140 11.38 -6.70 -24.16
CA SER A 140 10.88 -6.67 -25.54
C SER A 140 12.01 -6.74 -26.55
#